data_AF-A0A377XKM9-F1
#
_entry.id   AF-A0A377XKM9-F1
#
_cell.length_a   1.000
_cell.length_b   1.000
_cell.length_c   1.000
_cell.angle_alpha   90.00
_cell.angle_beta   90.00
_cell.angle_gamma   90.00
#
_symmetry.space_group_name_H-M   'P 1'
#
loop_
_entity.id
_entity.type
_entity.pdbx_description
1 polymer ?
#
loop_
_entity_poly.entity_id
_entity_poly.type
_entity_poly.pdbx_seq_one_letter_code
_entity_poly.pdbx_strand_id
1 'polypeptide(L)'
;MTAIAKRWRSGERFVATGYGALVGVAKEFETKFTETVRVPSSGFELEAYMHGPYLEANARHVMLFIEDTPDARTRALRDYLAPSIGRAFTLTLGDEEDAQR
;
A
#
# COMPACT_ATOMS: atom_id res chain seq x y z
N MET A 1 -1.88 17.18 -9.10
CA MET A 1 -1.50 15.89 -9.73
C MET A 1 0.01 15.65 -9.88
N THR A 2 0.84 16.66 -10.08
CA THR A 2 2.29 16.47 -10.37
C THR A 2 3.14 15.98 -9.19
N ALA A 3 2.73 16.26 -7.94
CA ALA A 3 3.48 15.88 -6.74
C ALA A 3 3.42 14.37 -6.42
N ILE A 4 2.24 13.76 -6.57
CA ILE A 4 2.02 12.33 -6.32
C ILE A 4 2.82 11.51 -7.34
N ALA A 5 2.64 11.74 -8.65
CA ALA A 5 3.34 10.97 -9.68
C ALA A 5 4.88 11.02 -9.59
N LYS A 6 5.46 12.13 -9.08
CA LYS A 6 6.90 12.25 -8.85
C LYS A 6 7.39 11.42 -7.67
N ARG A 7 6.53 11.20 -6.67
CA ARG A 7 6.81 10.43 -5.45
C ARG A 7 6.84 8.91 -5.68
N TRP A 8 6.31 8.43 -6.81
CA TRP A 8 6.16 7.00 -7.11
C TRP A 8 7.33 6.46 -7.93
N ARG A 9 8.11 7.33 -8.59
CA ARG A 9 9.17 6.95 -9.54
C ARG A 9 10.41 6.28 -8.93
N SER A 10 10.54 6.26 -7.60
CA SER A 10 11.66 5.58 -6.92
C SER A 10 11.28 4.21 -6.35
N GLY A 11 10.01 3.81 -6.40
CA GLY A 11 9.56 2.51 -5.94
C GLY A 11 9.85 1.43 -6.97
N GLU A 12 10.50 0.34 -6.55
CA GLU A 12 10.82 -0.80 -7.44
C GLU A 12 9.91 -2.01 -7.19
N ARG A 13 9.05 -1.92 -6.17
CA ARG A 13 7.92 -2.84 -5.92
C ARG A 13 6.77 -2.09 -5.26
N PHE A 14 5.55 -2.33 -5.74
CA PHE A 14 4.32 -1.80 -5.15
C PHE A 14 3.53 -2.91 -4.47
N VAL A 15 2.99 -2.63 -3.29
CA VAL A 15 2.13 -3.57 -2.59
C VAL A 15 0.90 -2.83 -2.10
N ALA A 16 -0.29 -3.31 -2.45
CA ALA A 16 -1.55 -2.83 -1.90
C ALA A 16 -2.15 -3.88 -0.97
N THR A 17 -2.66 -3.44 0.17
CA THR A 17 -3.44 -4.28 1.09
C THR A 17 -4.84 -3.73 1.24
N GLY A 18 -5.81 -4.63 1.40
CA GLY A 18 -7.20 -4.29 1.71
C GLY A 18 -7.83 -5.40 2.55
N TYR A 19 -8.84 -5.03 3.33
CA TYR A 19 -9.57 -5.97 4.18
C TYR A 19 -10.99 -6.22 3.64
N GLY A 20 -11.49 -7.45 3.77
CA GLY A 20 -12.86 -7.81 3.38
C GLY A 20 -13.20 -7.44 1.93
N ALA A 21 -14.19 -6.56 1.75
CA ALA A 21 -14.64 -6.13 0.42
C ALA A 21 -13.54 -5.39 -0.39
N LEU A 22 -12.55 -4.80 0.29
CA LEU A 22 -11.47 -4.03 -0.34
C LEU A 22 -10.38 -4.92 -0.96
N VAL A 23 -10.40 -6.22 -0.72
CA VAL A 23 -9.47 -7.17 -1.35
C VAL A 23 -9.59 -7.11 -2.88
N GLY A 24 -10.81 -6.97 -3.40
CA GLY A 24 -11.05 -6.80 -4.84
C GLY A 24 -10.38 -5.54 -5.39
N VAL A 25 -10.38 -4.44 -4.62
CA VAL A 25 -9.71 -3.18 -4.99
C VAL A 25 -8.19 -3.36 -4.98
N ALA A 26 -7.62 -4.03 -3.98
CA ALA A 26 -6.19 -4.34 -3.93
C ALA A 26 -5.75 -5.24 -5.11
N LYS A 27 -6.59 -6.19 -5.52
CA LYS A 27 -6.33 -7.05 -6.70
C LYS A 27 -6.47 -6.30 -8.03
N GLU A 28 -7.37 -5.34 -8.13
CA GLU A 28 -7.44 -4.48 -9.30
C GLU A 28 -6.22 -3.55 -9.39
N PHE A 29 -5.75 -3.03 -8.24
CA PHE A 29 -4.49 -2.28 -8.18
C PHE A 29 -3.33 -3.13 -8.72
N GLU A 30 -3.18 -4.37 -8.25
CA GLU A 30 -2.17 -5.32 -8.75
C GLU A 30 -2.19 -5.42 -10.28
N THR A 31 -3.38 -5.65 -10.84
CA THR A 31 -3.59 -5.80 -12.28
C THR A 31 -3.19 -4.53 -13.03
N LYS A 32 -3.75 -3.37 -12.64
CA LYS A 32 -3.59 -2.12 -13.38
C LYS A 32 -2.20 -1.52 -13.25
N PHE A 33 -1.59 -1.60 -12.07
CA PHE A 33 -0.24 -1.08 -11.88
C PHE A 33 0.80 -1.94 -12.60
N THR A 34 0.65 -3.26 -12.54
CA THR A 34 1.54 -4.16 -13.29
C THR A 34 1.43 -3.89 -14.80
N GLU A 35 0.22 -3.69 -15.32
CA GLU A 35 -0.04 -3.41 -16.73
C GLU A 35 0.54 -2.05 -17.19
N THR A 36 0.25 -0.99 -16.45
CA THR A 36 0.45 0.39 -16.90
C THR A 36 1.76 1.01 -16.43
N VAL A 37 2.15 0.76 -15.18
CA VAL A 37 3.39 1.29 -14.58
C VAL A 37 4.57 0.35 -14.88
N ARG A 38 4.30 -0.93 -15.15
CA ARG A 38 5.30 -1.96 -15.50
C ARG A 38 6.38 -2.15 -14.42
N VAL A 39 5.97 -2.07 -13.17
CA VAL A 39 6.78 -2.38 -11.98
C VAL A 39 6.10 -3.54 -11.23
N PRO A 40 6.85 -4.49 -10.64
CA PRO A 40 6.27 -5.57 -9.85
C PRO A 40 5.29 -5.02 -8.82
N SER A 41 4.02 -5.38 -8.97
CA SER A 41 2.94 -4.92 -8.10
C SER A 41 2.16 -6.12 -7.58
N SER A 42 1.68 -6.06 -6.33
CA SER A 42 0.93 -7.14 -5.72
C SER A 42 -0.18 -6.61 -4.82
N GLY A 43 -1.35 -7.26 -4.88
CA GLY A 43 -2.50 -6.95 -4.04
C GLY A 43 -2.72 -8.09 -3.06
N PHE A 44 -2.85 -7.78 -1.78
CA PHE A 44 -3.08 -8.78 -0.75
C PHE A 44 -4.32 -8.48 0.06
N GLU A 45 -4.96 -9.54 0.53
CA GLU A 45 -5.81 -9.46 1.72
C GLU A 45 -4.91 -9.16 2.93
N LEU A 46 -5.35 -8.26 3.82
CA LEU A 46 -4.55 -7.73 4.93
C LEU A 46 -3.99 -8.85 5.83
N GLU A 47 -4.81 -9.78 6.29
CA GLU A 47 -4.37 -10.86 7.18
C GLU A 47 -3.38 -11.79 6.46
N ALA A 48 -3.67 -12.14 5.21
CA ALA A 48 -2.77 -12.96 4.40
C ALA A 48 -1.39 -12.30 4.23
N TYR A 49 -1.35 -10.96 4.09
CA TYR A 49 -0.10 -10.21 4.01
C TYR A 49 0.71 -10.31 5.32
N MET A 50 0.03 -10.34 6.47
CA MET A 50 0.64 -10.48 7.79
C MET A 50 1.20 -11.88 8.08
N HIS A 51 0.92 -12.88 7.24
CA HIS A 51 1.35 -14.26 7.46
C HIS A 51 2.63 -14.66 6.71
N GLY A 52 3.50 -13.69 6.40
CA GLY A 52 4.79 -13.95 5.76
C GLY A 52 5.16 -12.92 4.70
N PRO A 53 4.24 -12.51 3.79
CA PRO A 53 4.57 -11.54 2.76
C PRO A 53 5.18 -10.24 3.31
N TYR A 54 4.71 -9.71 4.44
CA TYR A 54 5.30 -8.49 5.02
C TYR A 54 6.80 -8.61 5.38
N LEU A 55 7.33 -9.82 5.55
CA LEU A 55 8.76 -10.04 5.87
C LEU A 55 9.69 -9.67 4.72
N GLU A 56 9.17 -9.61 3.49
CA GLU A 56 9.96 -9.16 2.33
C GLU A 56 10.14 -7.64 2.27
N ALA A 57 9.39 -6.89 3.10
CA ALA A 57 9.34 -5.44 3.10
C ALA A 57 10.72 -4.79 3.31
N ASN A 58 11.09 -3.87 2.41
CA ASN A 58 12.35 -3.15 2.46
C ASN A 58 12.22 -1.76 1.80
N ALA A 59 13.29 -0.97 1.86
CA ALA A 59 13.32 0.43 1.42
C ALA A 59 12.95 0.65 -0.07
N ARG A 60 12.94 -0.40 -0.90
CA ARG A 60 12.55 -0.35 -2.32
C ARG A 60 11.03 -0.45 -2.50
N HIS A 61 10.27 -0.75 -1.43
CA HIS A 61 8.83 -0.98 -1.50
C HIS A 61 8.03 0.28 -1.25
N VAL A 62 6.95 0.43 -2.01
CA VAL A 62 5.89 1.41 -1.79
C VAL A 62 4.62 0.66 -1.43
N MET A 63 4.08 0.96 -0.26
CA MET A 63 2.88 0.32 0.26
C MET A 63 1.66 1.23 0.19
N LEU A 64 0.51 0.65 -0.15
CA LEU A 64 -0.79 1.28 -0.16
C LEU A 64 -1.73 0.51 0.75
N PHE A 65 -2.18 1.15 1.82
CA PHE A 65 -3.15 0.60 2.75
C PHE A 65 -4.52 1.15 2.39
N ILE A 66 -5.41 0.29 1.89
CA ILE A 66 -6.75 0.69 1.44
C ILE A 66 -7.74 0.39 2.56
N GLU A 67 -8.40 1.44 3.07
CA GLU A 67 -9.42 1.35 4.11
C GLU A 67 -10.67 2.15 3.69
N ASP A 68 -11.86 1.65 4.00
CA ASP A 68 -13.15 2.35 3.79
C ASP A 68 -13.64 3.03 5.08
N THR A 69 -13.19 2.51 6.22
CA THR A 69 -13.30 3.11 7.56
C THR A 69 -11.95 2.96 8.26
N PRO A 70 -11.56 3.88 9.16
CA PRO A 70 -10.33 3.73 9.93
C PRO A 70 -10.23 2.37 10.62
N ASP A 71 -9.19 1.61 10.30
CA ASP A 71 -8.95 0.30 10.89
C ASP A 71 -7.64 0.27 11.70
N ALA A 72 -7.76 -0.07 12.98
CA ALA A 72 -6.64 -0.06 13.91
C ALA A 72 -5.54 -1.05 13.51
N ARG A 73 -5.90 -2.19 12.91
CA ARG A 73 -4.94 -3.22 12.50
C ARG A 73 -4.15 -2.78 11.29
N THR A 74 -4.82 -2.25 10.28
CA THR A 74 -4.23 -1.65 9.08
C THR A 74 -3.24 -0.55 9.48
N ARG A 75 -3.64 0.36 10.37
CA ARG A 75 -2.78 1.44 10.87
C ARG A 75 -1.59 0.92 11.67
N ALA A 76 -1.78 -0.07 12.54
CA ALA A 76 -0.68 -0.68 13.29
C ALA A 76 0.35 -1.35 12.37
N LEU A 77 -0.10 -2.07 11.35
CA LEU A 77 0.79 -2.69 10.37
C LEU A 77 1.55 -1.66 9.54
N ARG A 78 0.86 -0.60 9.10
CA ARG A 78 1.49 0.54 8.41
C ARG A 78 2.59 1.15 9.26
N ASP A 79 2.29 1.46 10.52
CA ASP A 79 3.24 2.12 11.43
C ASP A 79 4.43 1.21 11.74
N TYR A 80 4.19 -0.10 11.86
CA TYR A 80 5.25 -1.11 12.01
C TYR A 80 6.17 -1.18 10.79
N LEU A 81 5.61 -1.11 9.57
CA LEU A 81 6.38 -1.22 8.32
C LEU A 81 7.05 0.08 7.90
N ALA A 82 6.51 1.23 8.29
CA ALA A 82 6.95 2.56 7.87
C ALA A 82 8.47 2.81 7.97
N PRO A 83 9.19 2.35 9.02
CA PRO A 83 10.64 2.53 9.10
C PRO A 83 11.43 1.67 8.09
N SER A 84 10.86 0.57 7.63
CA SER A 84 11.52 -0.44 6.80
C SER A 84 11.27 -0.26 5.31
N ILE A 85 10.17 0.41 4.94
CA ILE A 85 9.74 0.60 3.55
C ILE A 85 10.09 2.00 3.05
N GLY A 86 10.22 2.14 1.72
CA GLY A 86 10.52 3.43 1.11
C GLY A 86 9.36 4.42 1.27
N ARG A 87 8.12 3.91 1.21
CA ARG A 87 6.93 4.74 1.42
C ARG A 87 5.69 3.94 1.79
N ALA A 88 4.82 4.56 2.59
CA ALA A 88 3.45 4.09 2.84
C ALA A 88 2.44 5.20 2.50
N PHE A 89 1.31 4.82 1.92
CA PHE A 89 0.16 5.69 1.72
C PHE A 89 -1.09 5.03 2.31
N THR A 90 -1.96 5.83 2.92
CA THR A 90 -3.30 5.38 3.32
C THR A 90 -4.32 5.91 2.32
N LEU A 91 -5.05 5.02 1.65
CA LEU A 91 -6.16 5.37 0.77
C LEU A 91 -7.46 5.17 1.56
N THR A 92 -8.12 6.28 1.88
CA THR A 92 -9.36 6.29 2.67
C THR A 92 -10.42 7.15 2.00
N LEU A 93 -11.68 6.95 2.37
CA LEU A 93 -12.81 7.77 1.95
C LEU A 93 -12.95 9.07 2.76
N GLY A 94 -12.24 9.19 3.89
CA GLY A 94 -12.23 10.37 4.74
C GLY A 94 -11.25 11.46 4.27
N ASP A 95 -11.49 12.69 4.71
CA ASP A 95 -10.64 13.86 4.40
C ASP A 95 -9.38 13.97 5.28
N GLU A 96 -8.93 12.86 5.89
CA GLU A 96 -7.70 12.85 6.70
C GLU A 96 -6.47 12.93 5.76
N GLU A 97 -5.80 14.08 5.71
CA GLU A 97 -4.53 14.19 4.99
C GLU A 97 -3.41 13.40 5.70
N ASP A 98 -2.73 12.53 4.93
CA ASP A 98 -1.55 11.78 5.39
C ASP A 98 -0.44 12.78 5.84
N ALA A 99 -0.29 12.95 7.16
CA ALA A 99 0.74 13.77 7.79
C ALA A 99 2.12 13.09 7.77
N GLN A 100 2.60 12.65 6.60
CA GLN A 100 3.90 11.99 6.47
C GLN A 100 4.99 13.05 6.21
N ARG A 101 5.54 13.61 7.30
CA ARG A 101 6.72 14.51 7.29
C ARG A 101 8.00 13.75 6.97
#